data_AF-A0AAW7QQ72-F1
#
_entry.id   AF-A0AAW7QQ72-F1
#
_cell.length_a   1.000
_cell.length_b   1.000
_cell.length_c   1.000
_cell.angle_alpha   90.00
_cell.angle_beta   90.00
_cell.angle_gamma   90.00
#
_symmetry.space_group_name_H-M   'P 1'
#
loop_
_entity.id
_entity.type
_entity.pdbx_description
1 polymer ?
#
loop_
_entity_poly.entity_id
_entity_poly.type
_entity_poly.pdbx_seq_one_letter_code
_entity_poly.pdbx_strand_id
1 'polypeptide(L)' 'MSNLNTAISQLETEWKALALRWEETKEVWTDLVRRDFEKEYWEVLVPQPPAVQREMERLAQVIAEARRSVK' A
#
# COMPACT_ATOMS: atom_id res chain seq x y z
N MET A 1 -17.33 -3.65 11.31
CA MET A 1 -15.88 -3.70 11.60
C MET A 1 -15.11 -4.41 10.49
N SER A 2 -15.76 -5.22 9.64
CA SER A 2 -15.13 -5.95 8.54
C SER A 2 -14.53 -5.03 7.47
N ASN A 3 -15.27 -4.05 6.96
CA ASN A 3 -14.90 -3.44 5.68
C ASN A 3 -13.57 -2.66 5.69
N LEU A 4 -13.26 -1.90 6.76
CA LEU A 4 -12.02 -1.12 6.81
C LEU A 4 -10.79 -2.01 7.07
N ASN A 5 -10.88 -2.95 8.01
CA ASN A 5 -9.78 -3.90 8.27
C ASN A 5 -9.55 -4.82 7.07
N THR A 6 -10.62 -5.25 6.38
CA THR A 6 -10.52 -5.98 5.11
C THR A 6 -9.83 -5.13 4.04
N ALA A 7 -10.19 -3.85 3.90
CA ALA A 7 -9.54 -2.94 2.96
C ALA A 7 -8.06 -2.70 3.27
N ILE A 8 -7.68 -2.59 4.54
CA ILE A 8 -6.28 -2.49 4.98
C ILE A 8 -5.50 -3.74 4.58
N SER A 9 -6.03 -4.93 4.90
CA SER A 9 -5.39 -6.19 4.54
C SER A 9 -5.29 -6.37 3.03
N GLN A 10 -6.32 -5.98 2.28
CA GLN A 10 -6.30 -6.06 0.82
C GLN A 10 -5.24 -5.13 0.23
N LEU A 11 -5.15 -3.88 0.70
CA LEU A 11 -4.11 -2.94 0.28
C LEU A 11 -2.71 -3.52 0.51
N GLU A 12 -2.46 -4.12 1.67
CA GLU A 12 -1.17 -4.74 1.98
C GLU A 12 -0.86 -5.91 1.03
N THR A 13 -1.84 -6.78 0.77
CA THR A 13 -1.69 -7.93 -0.14
C THR A 13 -1.40 -7.49 -1.57
N GLU A 14 -2.20 -6.58 -2.12
CA GLU A 14 -2.04 -6.09 -3.48
C GLU A 14 -0.72 -5.31 -3.65
N TRP A 15 -0.32 -4.53 -2.63
CA TRP A 15 0.96 -3.82 -2.65
C TRP A 15 2.16 -4.78 -2.70
N LYS A 16 2.14 -5.84 -1.87
CA LYS A 16 3.20 -6.86 -1.90
C LYS A 16 3.26 -7.58 -3.25
N ALA A 17 2.10 -7.91 -3.82
CA ALA A 17 2.03 -8.54 -5.14
C ALA A 17 2.60 -7.63 -6.24
N LEU A 18 2.25 -6.34 -6.22
CA LEU A 18 2.79 -5.36 -7.17
C LEU A 18 4.31 -5.19 -7.02
N ALA A 19 4.80 -5.08 -5.78
CA ALA A 19 6.24 -4.97 -5.52
C ALA A 19 7.02 -6.19 -6.01
N LEU A 20 6.53 -7.40 -5.75
CA LEU A 20 7.12 -8.63 -6.27
C LEU A 20 7.14 -8.62 -7.81
N ARG A 21 6.03 -8.25 -8.44
CA ARG A 21 5.92 -8.18 -9.90
C ARG A 21 6.90 -7.16 -10.50
N TRP A 22 7.14 -6.05 -9.81
CA TRP A 22 8.15 -5.09 -10.22
C TRP A 22 9.57 -5.67 -10.16
N GLU A 23 9.92 -6.39 -9.09
CA GLU A 23 11.22 -7.08 -8.99
C GLU A 23 11.43 -8.08 -10.13
N GLU A 24 10.45 -8.94 -10.41
CA GLU A 24 10.49 -9.88 -11.55
C GLU A 24 10.61 -9.15 -12.89
N THR A 25 9.95 -8.00 -13.04
CA THR A 25 10.01 -7.21 -14.27
C THR A 25 11.42 -6.67 -14.51
N LYS A 26 12.13 -6.26 -13.46
CA LYS A 26 13.52 -5.78 -13.56
C LYS A 26 14.51 -6.86 -13.99
N GLU A 27 14.18 -8.14 -13.85
CA GLU A 27 15.03 -9.24 -14.32
C GLU A 27 15.06 -9.33 -15.85
N VAL A 28 13.96 -8.97 -16.51
CA VAL A 28 13.81 -9.08 -17.98
C VAL A 28 13.89 -7.74 -18.69
N TRP A 29 13.44 -6.67 -18.04
CA TRP A 29 13.51 -5.32 -18.57
C TRP A 29 14.73 -4.63 -17.95
N THR A 30 15.81 -4.46 -18.72
CA THR A 30 17.13 -4.04 -18.20
C THR A 30 17.69 -2.78 -18.86
N ASP A 31 16.91 -2.11 -19.71
CA ASP A 31 17.34 -0.93 -20.45
C ASP A 31 17.27 0.38 -19.63
N LEU A 32 17.59 1.50 -20.28
CA LEU A 32 17.50 2.83 -19.67
C LEU A 32 16.06 3.27 -19.41
N VAL A 33 15.10 2.83 -20.23
CA VAL A 33 13.68 3.20 -20.07
C VAL A 33 13.13 2.61 -18.78
N ARG A 34 13.55 1.39 -18.41
CA ARG A 34 13.26 0.80 -17.08
C ARG A 34 13.74 1.68 -15.93
N ARG A 35 14.95 2.25 -16.05
CA ARG A 35 15.53 3.13 -15.00
C ARG A 35 14.74 4.41 -14.86
N ASP A 36 14.36 5.01 -15.99
CA ASP A 36 13.58 6.24 -16.03
C ASP A 36 12.18 5.98 -15.44
N PHE A 37 11.55 4.85 -15.79
CA PHE A 37 10.28 4.43 -15.21
C PHE A 37 10.37 4.22 -13.69
N GLU A 38 11.42 3.55 -13.22
CA GLU A 38 11.64 3.31 -11.79
C GLU A 38 11.69 4.64 -11.02
N LYS A 39 12.46 5.59 -11.54
CA LYS A 39 12.65 6.90 -10.92
C LYS A 39 11.39 7.76 -10.97
N GLU A 40 10.70 7.79 -12.10
CA GLU A 40 9.55 8.68 -12.32
C GLU A 40 8.29 8.18 -11.61
N TYR A 41 8.07 6.87 -11.58
CA TYR A 41 6.80 6.30 -11.12
C TYR A 41 6.97 5.41 -9.90
N TRP A 42 7.93 4.48 -9.93
CA TRP A 42 8.05 3.48 -8.88
C TRP A 42 8.52 4.08 -7.55
N GLU A 43 9.64 4.83 -7.56
CA GLU A 43 10.20 5.47 -6.37
C GLU A 43 9.23 6.48 -5.73
N VAL A 44 8.43 7.16 -6.55
CA VAL A 44 7.38 8.10 -6.10
C VAL A 44 6.20 7.35 -5.47
N LEU A 45 5.88 6.15 -5.97
CA LEU A 45 4.76 5.35 -5.48
C LEU A 45 5.10 4.59 -4.19
N VAL A 46 6.30 4.01 -4.08
CA VAL A 46 6.74 3.17 -2.94
C VAL A 46 6.36 3.69 -1.54
N PRO A 47 6.52 4.98 -1.20
CA PRO A 47 6.18 5.46 0.13
C PRO A 47 4.68 5.59 0.40
N GLN A 48 3.83 5.62 -0.63
CA GLN A 48 2.41 5.97 -0.48
C GLN A 48 1.56 4.84 0.12
N PRO A 49 1.60 3.58 -0.36
CA PRO A 49 0.80 2.49 0.22
C PRO A 49 1.01 2.27 1.72
N PRO A 50 2.25 2.22 2.27
CA PRO A 50 2.43 2.08 3.71
C PRO A 50 1.99 3.33 4.49
N ALA A 51 2.05 4.54 3.90
CA ALA A 51 1.52 5.74 4.53
C ALA A 51 -0.02 5.71 4.60
N VAL A 52 -0.68 5.32 3.50
CA VAL A 52 -2.14 5.16 3.45
C VAL A 52 -2.60 4.10 4.45
N GLN A 53 -1.92 2.95 4.50
CA GLN A 53 -2.21 1.89 5.46
C GLN A 53 -2.21 2.40 6.91
N ARG A 54 -1.18 3.16 7.31
CA ARG A 54 -1.09 3.73 8.67
C ARG A 54 -2.25 4.66 9.00
N GLU A 55 -2.66 5.52 8.06
CA GLU A 55 -3.81 6.41 8.27
C GLU A 55 -5.13 5.63 8.35
N MET A 56 -5.28 4.57 7.56
CA MET A 56 -6.44 3.68 7.64
C MET A 56 -6.50 2.94 8.99
N GLU A 57 -5.36 2.47 9.50
CA GLU A 57 -5.24 1.85 10.83
C GLU A 57 -5.61 2.83 11.94
N ARG A 58 -5.12 4.07 11.86
CA ARG A 58 -5.48 5.15 12.80
C ARG A 58 -6.98 5.44 12.76
N LEU A 59 -7.56 5.52 11.57
CA LEU A 59 -9.01 5.72 11.42
C LEU A 59 -9.81 4.55 12.03
N ALA A 60 -9.37 3.31 11.84
CA ALA A 60 -10.00 2.13 12.42
C ALA A 60 -10.01 2.19 13.97
N GLN A 61 -8.91 2.65 14.57
CA GLN A 61 -8.81 2.85 16.02
C GLN A 61 -9.79 3.91 16.52
N VAL A 62 -9.82 5.09 15.89
CA VAL A 62 -10.74 6.17 16.27
C VAL A 62 -12.21 5.74 16.18
N ILE A 63 -12.58 5.00 15.12
CA ILE A 63 -13.95 4.47 14.97
C ILE A 63 -14.27 3.45 16.08
N ALA A 64 -13.29 2.62 16.46
CA ALA A 64 -13.48 1.65 17.53
C ALA A 64 -13.66 2.33 18.90
N GLU A 65 -12.92 3.38 19.19
CA GLU A 65 -13.05 4.19 20.41
C GLU A 65 -14.39 4.91 20.49
N ALA A 66 -14.80 5.60 19.42
CA ALA A 66 -16.08 6.31 19.35
C ALA A 66 -17.28 5.37 19.55
N ARG A 67 -17.18 4.12 19.08
CA ARG A 67 -18.23 3.10 19.32
C ARG A 67 -18.30 2.62 20.77
N ARG A 68 -17.17 2.63 21.49
CA ARG A 68 -17.13 2.24 22.91
C ARG A 68 -17.67 3.34 23.81
N SER A 69 -17.47 4.60 23.46
CA SER A 69 -17.96 5.74 24.25
C SER A 69 -19.47 6.01 24.12
N VAL A 70 -20.10 5.50 23.05
CA VAL A 70 -21.56 5.62 22.81
C VAL A 70 -22.34 4.44 23.42
N LYS A 71 -21.65 3.44 23.98
CA LYS A 71 -22.24 2.33 24.75
C LYS A 71 -22.21 2.61 26.23
#